data_AF-A0A958J9I1-F1
#
_entry.id   AF-A0A958J9I1-F1
#
_cell.length_a   1.000
_cell.length_b   1.000
_cell.length_c   1.000
_cell.angle_alpha   90.00
_cell.angle_beta   90.00
_cell.angle_gamma   90.00
#
_symmetry.space_group_name_H-M   'P 1'
#
loop_
_entity.id
_entity.type
_entity.pdbx_description
1 polymer ?
#
loop_
_entity_poly.entity_id
_entity_poly.type
_entity_poly.pdbx_seq_one_letter_code
_entity_poly.pdbx_strand_id
1 'polypeptide(L)' 'MEFAVYSQGEELIDPDTGISLGSEEKMIGRIKVVSDVGDGKACKAIVVSGSGFSASDIVRIK' A
#
# COMPACT_ATOMS: atom_id res chain seq x y z
N MET A 1 -14.55 -6.26 -3.68
CA MET A 1 -13.85 -5.85 -2.44
C MET A 1 -12.90 -4.73 -2.77
N GLU A 2 -12.96 -3.64 -2.01
CA GLU A 2 -12.08 -2.48 -2.16
C GLU A 2 -10.98 -2.54 -1.11
N PHE A 3 -9.75 -2.22 -1.51
CA PHE A 3 -8.57 -2.23 -0.66
C PHE A 3 -7.88 -0.88 -0.79
N ALA A 4 -7.34 -0.39 0.33
CA ALA A 4 -6.54 0.81 0.35
C ALA A 4 -5.08 0.44 0.07
N VAL A 5 -4.41 1.24 -0.75
CA VAL A 5 -2.99 1.08 -1.05
C VAL A 5 -2.22 2.20 -0.38
N TYR A 6 -1.21 1.80 0.38
CA TYR A 6 -0.31 2.66 1.13
C TYR A 6 1.09 2.49 0.56
N SER A 7 1.75 3.59 0.27
CA SER A 7 3.17 3.59 -0.03
C SER A 7 3.94 3.80 1.27
N GLN A 8 4.95 2.97 1.50
CA GLN A 8 5.82 3.11 2.67
C GLN A 8 6.71 4.32 2.41
N GLY A 9 6.36 5.46 3.01
CA GLY A 9 7.14 6.67 2.93
C GLY A 9 8.42 6.59 3.76
N GLU A 10 9.12 7.71 3.83
CA GLU A 10 10.39 7.78 4.56
C GLU A 10 10.21 7.42 6.03
N GLU A 11 11.23 6.75 6.56
CA GLU A 11 11.31 6.41 7.97
C GLU A 11 11.60 7.69 8.75
N LEU A 12 10.71 8.03 9.67
CA LEU A 12 10.86 9.17 10.56
C LEU A 12 11.81 8.74 11.68
N ILE A 13 13.05 9.17 11.57
CA ILE A 13 14.08 8.95 12.60
C ILE A 13 14.15 10.21 13.47
N ASP A 14 14.02 10.03 14.78
CA ASP A 14 14.22 11.11 15.74
C ASP A 14 15.69 11.55 15.73
N PRO A 15 16.01 12.84 15.45
CA PRO A 15 17.39 13.29 15.30
C PRO A 15 18.17 13.37 16.62
N ASP A 16 17.50 13.41 17.77
CA ASP A 16 18.11 13.54 19.10
C ASP A 16 18.43 12.17 19.71
N THR A 17 17.56 11.19 19.52
CA THR A 17 17.66 9.85 20.11
C THR A 17 18.06 8.75 19.13
N GLY A 18 17.95 9.00 17.82
CA GLY A 18 18.22 8.01 16.78
C GLY A 18 17.20 6.87 16.72
N ILE A 19 16.07 7.02 17.40
CA ILE A 19 15.01 6.01 17.42
C ILE A 19 14.11 6.23 16.19
N SER A 20 13.86 5.16 15.43
CA SER A 20 12.84 5.18 14.38
C SER A 20 11.45 5.33 15.02
N LEU A 21 10.79 6.46 14.80
CA LEU A 21 9.41 6.74 15.25
C LEU A 21 8.36 6.04 14.35
N GLY A 22 8.82 5.34 13.32
CA GLY A 22 8.01 4.63 12.35
C GLY A 22 8.27 5.14 10.94
N SER A 23 7.45 4.72 9.99
CA SER A 23 7.49 5.21 8.61
C SER A 23 6.19 5.94 8.31
N GLU A 24 6.27 7.04 7.56
CA GLU A 24 5.07 7.77 7.17
C GLU A 24 4.35 6.99 6.04
N GLU A 25 3.37 6.15 6.40
CA GLU A 25 2.56 5.43 5.42
C GLU A 25 1.64 6.41 4.68
N LYS A 26 1.91 6.67 3.40
CA LYS A 26 1.09 7.57 2.58
C LYS A 26 0.06 6.77 1.79
N MET A 27 -1.23 7.02 2.03
CA MET A 27 -2.28 6.42 1.19
C MET A 27 -2.18 6.99 -0.23
N ILE A 28 -1.75 6.17 -1.18
CA ILE A 28 -1.59 6.56 -2.59
C ILE A 28 -2.84 6.28 -3.42
N GLY A 29 -3.73 5.39 -2.94
CA GLY A 29 -4.95 5.10 -3.66
C GLY A 29 -5.79 3.97 -3.12
N ARG A 30 -6.75 3.54 -3.93
CA ARG A 30 -7.66 2.43 -3.67
C ARG A 30 -7.74 1.55 -4.91
N ILE A 31 -7.70 0.24 -4.68
CA ILE A 31 -7.86 -0.77 -5.72
C ILE A 31 -9.06 -1.65 -5.40
N LYS A 32 -9.69 -2.19 -6.44
CA LYS A 32 -10.81 -3.12 -6.33
C LYS A 32 -10.42 -4.43 -6.99
N VAL A 33 -10.40 -5.51 -6.21
CA VAL A 33 -10.16 -6.85 -6.75
C VAL A 33 -11.36 -7.25 -7.61
N VAL A 34 -11.09 -7.63 -8.85
CA VAL A 34 -12.08 -8.02 -9.86
C VAL A 34 -12.08 -9.52 -10.16
N SER A 35 -10.94 -10.20 -10.01
CA SER A 35 -10.83 -11.63 -10.29
C SER A 35 -9.64 -12.21 -9.55
N ASP A 36 -9.73 -13.44 -9.07
CA ASP A 36 -8.57 -14.23 -8.68
C ASP A 36 -7.82 -14.74 -9.94
N VAL A 37 -6.52 -14.97 -9.80
CA VAL A 37 -5.63 -15.49 -10.83
C VAL A 37 -4.67 -16.49 -10.21
N GLY A 38 -4.43 -17.61 -10.89
CA GLY A 38 -3.47 -18.62 -10.45
C GLY A 38 -3.93 -19.39 -9.22
N ASP A 39 -5.15 -19.93 -9.26
CA ASP A 39 -5.71 -20.84 -8.25
C ASP A 39 -5.66 -20.24 -6.83
N GLY A 40 -6.01 -18.96 -6.70
CA GLY A 40 -6.03 -18.25 -5.41
C GLY A 40 -4.68 -17.72 -4.92
N LYS A 41 -3.60 -17.84 -5.72
CA LYS A 41 -2.28 -17.28 -5.36
C LYS A 41 -2.14 -15.79 -5.67
N ALA A 42 -2.91 -15.27 -6.62
CA ALA A 42 -2.91 -13.87 -6.99
C ALA A 42 -4.32 -13.36 -7.29
N CYS A 43 -4.48 -12.04 -7.33
CA CYS A 43 -5.73 -11.39 -7.68
C CYS A 43 -5.46 -10.29 -8.70
N LYS A 44 -6.28 -10.22 -9.74
CA LYS A 44 -6.40 -9.05 -10.61
C LYS A 44 -7.25 -8.00 -9.89
N ALA A 45 -6.69 -6.81 -9.76
CA ALA A 45 -7.38 -5.64 -9.25
C ALA A 45 -7.35 -4.50 -10.27
N ILE A 46 -8.37 -3.66 -10.22
CA ILE A 46 -8.43 -2.40 -10.96
C ILE A 46 -8.20 -1.25 -10.00
N VAL A 47 -7.53 -0.20 -10.46
CA VAL A 47 -7.40 1.04 -9.70
C VAL A 47 -8.75 1.76 -9.70
N VAL A 48 -9.27 2.06 -8.52
CA VAL A 48 -10.50 2.86 -8.35
C VAL A 48 -10.15 4.34 -8.23
N SER A 49 -9.09 4.65 -7.49
CA SER A 49 -8.67 6.04 -7.26
C SER A 49 -7.20 6.09 -6.85
N GLY A 50 -6.48 7.13 -7.27
CA GLY A 50 -5.03 7.25 -7.03
C GLY A 50 -4.20 6.92 -8.26
N SER A 51 -2.91 7.22 -8.21
CA SER A 51 -1.98 7.09 -9.33
C SER A 51 -0.55 6.97 -8.81
N GLY A 52 0.33 6.29 -9.54
CA GLY A 52 1.73 6.08 -9.15
C GLY A 52 1.99 4.80 -8.34
N PHE A 53 1.09 3.81 -8.42
CA PHE A 53 1.30 2.50 -7.81
C PHE A 53 2.57 1.84 -8.36
N SER A 54 3.41 1.37 -7.44
CA SER A 54 4.68 0.71 -7.70
C SER A 54 4.68 -0.68 -7.08
N ALA A 55 5.45 -1.58 -7.67
CA ALA A 55 5.71 -2.87 -7.02
C ALA A 55 6.40 -2.60 -5.67
N SER A 56 5.90 -3.22 -4.59
CA SER A 56 6.27 -3.00 -3.18
C SER A 56 5.37 -2.06 -2.36
N ASP A 57 4.29 -1.50 -2.94
CA ASP A 57 3.27 -0.82 -2.15
C ASP A 57 2.45 -1.80 -1.29
N ILE A 58 1.98 -1.32 -0.14
CA ILE A 58 1.27 -2.09 0.88
C ILE A 58 -0.24 -2.00 0.62
N VAL A 59 -0.88 -3.16 0.45
CA VAL A 59 -2.34 -3.24 0.30
C VAL A 59 -2.97 -3.63 1.63
N ARG A 60 -3.87 -2.80 2.15
CA ARG A 60 -4.59 -3.02 3.41
C ARG A 60 -6.10 -3.11 3.19
N ILE A 61 -6.71 -4.03 3.91
CA ILE A 61 -8.17 -4.17 4.00
C ILE A 61 -8.65 -3.15 5.03
N LYS A 62 -9.65 -2.34 4.67
CA LYS A 62 -10.30 -1.42 5.61
C LYS A 62 -11.55 -2.07 6.19
#